data_AF-A0A537IJ00-F1
#
_entry.id   AF-A0A537IJ00-F1
#
_cell.length_a   1.000
_cell.length_b   1.000
_cell.length_c   1.000
_cell.angle_alpha   90.00
_cell.angle_beta   90.00
_cell.angle_gamma   90.00
#
_symmetry.space_group_name_H-M   'P 1'
#
loop_
_entity.id
_entity.type
_entity.pdbx_description
1 polymer ?
#
loop_
_entity_poly.entity_id
_entity_poly.type
_entity_poly.pdbx_seq_one_letter_code
_entity_poly.pdbx_strand_id
1 'polypeptide(L)'
;MRRLADVLEAVSGTTSKLQKIDLLAAYLQSLSDDELQIACTYLTGAPFPAGDGRALNVGWSAIADALLDVSGASWADLDSSYLKHGDLGSVAAELLTRKVRAPLFPTPLTLTTVNEIFSRLAASAGKGSRQIKLEAMRSLFENADPLEAKYLIRIITSDMRVGLKEGLLEEAVAKAFGRSLDDVRRANMLISDIGAVAVLARHGRLGEARLQLFRPFRFMLADTIFTPAEAFEPVRGDGDGGGAPEPLLVEDKYDGVRAQAHYDGTRLAIFSRTLDEITPSFPELHGDLRALAGRYIIDGEIVAWRDGRAIPFTQLQQRLRRKDPSELIAVVPVMLFAFDLLHVRPTGGSPAQAPRPAAGGVGAAGELNGRHHAPGPGGPLP
;
A
#
# COMPACT_ATOMS: atom_id res chain seq x y z
N MET A 1 -21.86 -6.21 -8.81
CA MET A 1 -21.45 -6.41 -7.40
C MET A 1 -21.80 -7.81 -6.93
N ARG A 2 -23.03 -8.30 -7.13
CA ARG A 2 -23.45 -9.68 -6.81
C ARG A 2 -22.44 -10.78 -7.11
N ARG A 3 -21.94 -10.85 -8.35
CA ARG A 3 -20.96 -11.88 -8.77
C ARG A 3 -19.67 -11.85 -7.93
N LEU A 4 -19.19 -10.67 -7.54
CA LEU A 4 -18.04 -10.53 -6.64
C LEU A 4 -18.36 -11.09 -5.25
N ALA A 5 -19.55 -10.76 -4.73
CA ALA A 5 -20.02 -11.21 -3.44
C ALA A 5 -20.17 -12.75 -3.38
N ASP A 6 -20.70 -13.37 -4.44
CA ASP A 6 -20.80 -14.83 -4.56
C ASP A 6 -19.42 -15.51 -4.56
N VAL A 7 -18.47 -14.96 -5.32
CA VAL A 7 -17.10 -15.50 -5.39
C VAL A 7 -16.39 -15.36 -4.05
N LEU A 8 -16.54 -14.22 -3.37
CA LEU A 8 -15.98 -14.03 -2.04
C LEU A 8 -16.59 -14.99 -1.01
N GLU A 9 -17.90 -15.27 -1.09
CA GLU A 9 -18.56 -16.25 -0.22
C GLU A 9 -18.04 -17.67 -0.47
N ALA A 10 -17.91 -18.06 -1.74
CA ALA A 10 -17.35 -19.35 -2.12
C ALA A 10 -15.89 -19.51 -1.66
N VAL A 11 -15.07 -18.46 -1.83
CA VAL A 11 -13.67 -18.42 -1.36
C VAL A 11 -13.58 -18.51 0.17
N SER A 12 -14.50 -17.85 0.88
CA SER A 12 -14.58 -17.92 2.34
C SER A 12 -15.01 -19.31 2.84
N GLY A 13 -15.82 -20.03 2.05
CA GLY A 13 -16.35 -21.35 2.39
C GLY A 13 -15.36 -22.50 2.22
N THR A 14 -14.17 -22.26 1.67
CA THR A 14 -13.14 -23.31 1.48
C THR A 14 -11.83 -22.98 2.18
N THR A 15 -11.15 -24.02 2.66
CA THR A 15 -9.78 -23.94 3.19
C THR A 15 -8.72 -24.28 2.15
N SER A 16 -9.12 -24.84 0.99
CA SER A 16 -8.19 -25.27 -0.06
C SER A 16 -7.64 -24.08 -0.83
N LYS A 17 -6.32 -23.85 -0.72
CA LYS A 17 -5.60 -22.80 -1.46
C LYS A 17 -5.86 -22.89 -2.97
N LEU A 18 -5.74 -24.09 -3.54
CA LEU A 18 -5.93 -24.34 -4.97
C LEU A 18 -7.37 -24.02 -5.39
N GLN A 19 -8.37 -24.44 -4.61
CA GLN A 19 -9.77 -24.14 -4.93
C GLN A 19 -10.06 -22.64 -4.90
N LYS A 20 -9.48 -21.89 -3.96
CA LYS A 20 -9.60 -20.42 -3.93
C LYS A 20 -9.02 -19.80 -5.21
N ILE A 21 -7.84 -20.23 -5.62
CA ILE A 21 -7.17 -19.76 -6.84
C ILE A 21 -8.06 -20.05 -8.06
N ASP A 22 -8.68 -21.23 -8.13
CA ASP A 22 -9.55 -21.62 -9.25
C ASP A 22 -10.81 -20.78 -9.34
N LEU A 23 -11.48 -20.57 -8.21
CA LEU A 23 -12.67 -19.73 -8.12
C LEU A 23 -12.37 -18.29 -8.54
N LEU A 24 -11.26 -17.74 -8.05
CA LEU A 24 -10.82 -16.40 -8.41
C LEU A 24 -10.44 -16.31 -9.89
N ALA A 25 -9.63 -17.23 -10.40
CA ALA A 25 -9.18 -17.21 -11.79
C ALA A 25 -10.35 -17.25 -12.78
N ALA A 26 -11.33 -18.15 -12.54
CA ALA A 26 -12.54 -18.24 -13.34
C ALA A 26 -13.36 -16.94 -13.30
N TYR A 27 -13.49 -16.33 -12.12
CA TYR A 27 -14.14 -15.03 -11.98
C TYR A 27 -13.42 -13.93 -12.77
N LEU A 28 -12.09 -13.79 -12.62
CA LEU A 28 -11.29 -12.77 -13.29
C LEU A 28 -11.35 -12.87 -14.83
N GLN A 29 -11.39 -14.08 -15.39
CA GLN A 29 -11.51 -14.31 -16.84
C GLN A 29 -12.84 -13.80 -17.41
N SER A 30 -13.88 -13.73 -16.60
CA SER A 30 -15.24 -13.41 -17.03
C SER A 30 -15.60 -11.92 -17.01
N LEU A 31 -14.68 -11.06 -16.59
CA LEU A 31 -14.88 -9.62 -16.42
C LEU A 31 -14.41 -8.84 -17.64
N SER A 32 -15.00 -7.68 -17.92
CA SER A 32 -14.40 -6.67 -18.79
C SER A 32 -13.10 -6.09 -18.16
N ASP A 33 -12.30 -5.32 -18.91
CA ASP A 33 -11.05 -4.76 -18.37
C ASP A 33 -11.30 -3.77 -17.23
N ASP A 34 -12.31 -2.90 -17.38
CA ASP A 34 -12.70 -1.93 -16.35
C ASP A 34 -13.17 -2.65 -15.06
N GLU A 35 -14.01 -3.66 -15.22
CA GLU A 35 -14.47 -4.47 -14.09
C GLU A 35 -13.34 -5.30 -13.47
N LEU A 36 -12.42 -5.83 -14.28
CA LEU A 36 -11.27 -6.61 -13.81
C LEU A 36 -10.40 -5.78 -12.88
N GLN A 37 -10.09 -4.54 -13.26
CA GLN A 37 -9.28 -3.64 -12.45
C GLN A 37 -9.96 -3.34 -11.09
N ILE A 38 -11.26 -3.00 -11.12
CA ILE A 38 -12.03 -2.72 -9.89
C ILE A 38 -12.15 -3.97 -9.02
N ALA A 39 -12.50 -5.11 -9.61
CA ALA A 39 -12.68 -6.36 -8.90
C ALA A 39 -11.39 -6.81 -8.19
N CYS A 40 -10.25 -6.78 -8.88
CA CYS A 40 -8.96 -7.12 -8.27
C CYS A 40 -8.62 -6.20 -7.10
N THR A 41 -8.92 -4.91 -7.20
CA THR A 41 -8.75 -3.97 -6.09
C THR A 41 -9.60 -4.40 -4.89
N TYR A 42 -10.90 -4.64 -5.08
CA TYR A 42 -11.81 -5.03 -4.00
C TYR A 42 -11.47 -6.40 -3.40
N LEU A 43 -10.93 -7.31 -4.19
CA LEU A 43 -10.45 -8.62 -3.73
C LEU A 43 -9.26 -8.50 -2.76
N THR A 44 -8.53 -7.37 -2.74
CA THR A 44 -7.51 -7.12 -1.70
C THR A 44 -8.10 -6.73 -0.35
N GLY A 45 -9.41 -6.48 -0.28
CA GLY A 45 -10.06 -5.94 0.91
C GLY A 45 -10.08 -4.43 0.97
N ALA A 46 -9.60 -3.71 -0.05
CA ALA A 46 -9.51 -2.26 -0.03
C ALA A 46 -10.42 -1.60 -1.08
N PRO A 47 -10.91 -0.38 -0.83
CA PRO A 47 -11.70 0.37 -1.82
C PRO A 47 -10.83 0.97 -2.93
N PHE A 48 -9.52 1.10 -2.70
CA PHE A 48 -8.54 1.64 -3.64
C PHE A 48 -7.26 0.77 -3.64
N PRO A 49 -6.46 0.82 -4.72
CA PRO A 49 -5.17 0.12 -4.79
C PRO A 49 -4.22 0.52 -3.65
N ALA A 50 -3.30 -0.36 -3.27
CA ALA A 50 -2.35 -0.10 -2.17
C ALA A 50 -1.45 1.12 -2.42
N GLY A 51 -1.09 1.39 -3.68
CA GLY A 51 -0.35 2.60 -4.05
C GLY A 51 -1.20 3.86 -4.15
N ASP A 52 -2.51 3.79 -3.89
CA ASP A 52 -3.42 4.94 -3.91
C ASP A 52 -3.55 5.56 -2.52
N GLY A 53 -3.16 6.82 -2.37
CA GLY A 53 -3.25 7.52 -1.09
C GLY A 53 -4.68 7.92 -0.68
N ARG A 54 -5.71 7.60 -1.48
CA ARG A 54 -7.10 7.92 -1.15
C ARG A 54 -7.62 6.99 -0.07
N ALA A 55 -8.40 7.56 0.86
CA ALA A 55 -9.17 6.81 1.84
C ALA A 55 -10.62 7.30 1.82
N LEU A 56 -11.58 6.38 2.01
CA LEU A 56 -13.00 6.73 2.08
C LEU A 56 -13.32 7.64 3.28
N ASN A 57 -12.57 7.50 4.37
CA ASN A 57 -12.75 8.26 5.60
C ASN A 57 -14.21 8.20 6.10
N VAL A 58 -14.87 7.05 5.95
CA VAL A 58 -16.22 6.79 6.43
C VAL A 58 -16.12 6.28 7.86
N GLY A 59 -16.58 7.10 8.81
CA GLY A 59 -16.58 6.73 10.23
C GLY A 59 -17.70 5.75 10.56
N TRP A 60 -17.49 4.97 11.63
CA TRP A 60 -18.44 4.00 12.17
C TRP A 60 -19.86 4.54 12.30
N SER A 61 -20.02 5.76 12.83
CA SER A 61 -21.34 6.36 13.01
C SER A 61 -22.13 6.52 11.71
N ALA A 62 -21.48 6.90 10.60
CA ALA A 62 -22.16 7.03 9.31
C ALA A 62 -22.65 5.68 8.78
N ILE A 63 -21.89 4.61 9.02
CA ILE A 63 -22.26 3.24 8.63
C ILE A 63 -23.44 2.77 9.48
N ALA A 64 -23.34 2.91 10.80
CA ALA A 64 -24.37 2.49 11.73
C ALA A 64 -25.69 3.22 11.48
N ASP A 65 -25.66 4.56 11.40
CA ASP A 65 -26.86 5.36 11.11
C ASP A 65 -27.52 4.93 9.80
N ALA A 66 -26.74 4.74 8.72
CA ALA A 66 -27.27 4.29 7.44
C ALA A 66 -27.88 2.88 7.50
N LEU A 67 -27.27 1.95 8.23
CA LEU A 67 -27.81 0.60 8.42
C LEU A 67 -29.15 0.66 9.15
N LEU A 68 -29.21 1.34 10.30
CA LEU A 68 -30.42 1.47 11.11
C LEU A 68 -31.55 2.14 10.33
N ASP A 69 -31.25 3.20 9.58
CA ASP A 69 -32.23 3.90 8.75
C ASP A 69 -32.84 3.03 7.65
N VAL A 70 -32.02 2.20 7.00
CA VAL A 70 -32.45 1.36 5.87
C VAL A 70 -33.14 0.08 6.37
N SER A 71 -32.64 -0.52 7.44
CA SER A 71 -33.20 -1.76 8.01
C SER A 71 -34.36 -1.52 8.99
N GLY A 72 -34.57 -0.29 9.46
CA GLY A 72 -35.51 0.01 10.55
C GLY A 72 -35.12 -0.65 11.88
N ALA A 73 -33.85 -1.02 12.02
CA ALA A 73 -33.35 -1.67 13.23
C ALA A 73 -33.14 -0.63 14.33
N SER A 74 -33.15 -1.09 15.58
CA SER A 74 -32.72 -0.29 16.72
C SER A 74 -31.23 -0.48 17.00
N TRP A 75 -30.64 0.42 17.80
CA TRP A 75 -29.27 0.24 18.31
C TRP A 75 -29.10 -1.07 19.08
N ALA A 76 -30.12 -1.49 19.84
CA ALA A 76 -30.10 -2.76 20.56
C ALA A 76 -30.03 -3.98 19.62
N ASP A 77 -30.70 -3.91 18.46
CA ASP A 77 -30.61 -4.95 17.44
C ASP A 77 -29.20 -5.02 16.83
N LEU A 78 -28.60 -3.85 16.55
CA LEU A 78 -27.24 -3.76 16.02
C LEU A 78 -26.23 -4.33 17.01
N ASP A 79 -26.32 -3.96 18.29
CA ASP A 79 -25.43 -4.46 19.34
C ASP A 79 -25.57 -5.98 19.52
N SER A 80 -26.81 -6.48 19.56
CA SER A 80 -27.09 -7.92 19.63
C SER A 80 -26.52 -8.67 18.43
N SER A 81 -26.72 -8.15 17.22
CA SER A 81 -26.18 -8.75 16.00
C SER A 81 -24.64 -8.70 15.99
N TYR A 82 -24.04 -7.63 16.48
CA TYR A 82 -22.59 -7.51 16.58
C TYR A 82 -21.99 -8.51 17.57
N LEU A 83 -22.62 -8.71 18.73
CA LEU A 83 -22.22 -9.74 19.70
C LEU A 83 -22.31 -11.15 19.13
N LYS A 84 -23.30 -11.40 18.27
CA LYS A 84 -23.51 -12.69 17.60
C LYS A 84 -22.43 -13.00 16.54
N HIS A 85 -22.05 -12.02 15.73
CA HIS A 85 -21.17 -12.26 14.57
C HIS A 85 -19.72 -11.81 14.74
N GLY A 86 -19.49 -10.76 15.53
CA GLY A 86 -18.16 -10.16 15.72
C GLY A 86 -17.58 -9.47 14.47
N ASP A 87 -18.39 -9.23 13.43
CA ASP A 87 -18.01 -8.44 12.25
C ASP A 87 -19.17 -7.65 11.65
N LEU A 88 -18.86 -6.43 11.16
CA LEU A 88 -19.87 -5.52 10.62
C LEU A 88 -20.46 -5.96 9.29
N GLY A 89 -19.71 -6.75 8.50
CA GLY A 89 -20.23 -7.27 7.24
C GLY A 89 -21.41 -8.21 7.49
N SER A 90 -21.24 -9.17 8.40
CA SER A 90 -22.32 -10.11 8.75
C SER A 90 -23.48 -9.42 9.47
N VAL A 91 -23.21 -8.40 10.30
CA VAL A 91 -24.26 -7.55 10.88
C VAL A 91 -25.07 -6.85 9.79
N ALA A 92 -24.41 -6.22 8.82
CA ALA A 92 -25.08 -5.56 7.71
C ALA A 92 -25.94 -6.55 6.90
N ALA A 93 -25.41 -7.75 6.63
CA ALA A 93 -26.15 -8.81 5.96
C ALA A 93 -27.41 -9.20 6.73
N GLU A 94 -27.31 -9.43 8.05
CA GLU A 94 -28.44 -9.80 8.89
C GLU A 94 -29.49 -8.69 8.94
N LEU A 95 -29.08 -7.45 9.25
CA LEU A 95 -30.02 -6.33 9.41
C LEU A 95 -30.72 -5.98 8.10
N LEU A 96 -30.03 -6.07 6.95
CA LEU A 96 -30.62 -5.74 5.65
C LEU A 96 -31.49 -6.86 5.06
N THR A 97 -31.71 -7.97 5.77
CA THR A 97 -32.79 -8.92 5.40
C THR A 97 -34.19 -8.32 5.60
N ARG A 98 -34.32 -7.31 6.47
CA ARG A 98 -35.58 -6.66 6.84
C ARG A 98 -35.62 -5.18 6.46
N LYS A 99 -35.25 -4.83 5.22
CA LYS A 99 -35.25 -3.42 4.79
C LYS A 99 -36.64 -2.80 4.92
N VAL A 100 -36.71 -1.67 5.61
CA VAL A 100 -37.93 -0.83 5.66
C VAL A 100 -37.87 0.31 4.65
N ARG A 101 -36.66 0.62 4.15
CA ARG A 101 -36.45 1.53 3.02
C ARG A 101 -35.87 0.78 1.84
N ALA A 102 -36.60 0.78 0.73
CA ALA A 102 -36.13 0.30 -0.54
C ALA A 102 -36.72 1.18 -1.65
N PRO A 103 -35.96 1.45 -2.72
CA PRO A 103 -36.50 2.14 -3.89
C PRO A 103 -37.59 1.28 -4.55
N LEU A 104 -38.61 1.93 -5.11
CA LEU A 104 -39.65 1.25 -5.88
C LEU A 104 -39.07 0.52 -7.10
N PHE A 105 -37.99 1.07 -7.66
CA PHE A 105 -37.21 0.49 -8.75
C PHE A 105 -35.75 0.37 -8.31
N PRO A 106 -35.32 -0.79 -7.80
CA PRO A 106 -33.93 -0.99 -7.38
C PRO A 106 -33.00 -0.93 -8.59
N THR A 107 -31.88 -0.22 -8.43
CA THR A 107 -30.80 -0.20 -9.42
C THR A 107 -29.72 -1.17 -8.98
N PRO A 108 -29.47 -2.28 -9.71
CA PRO A 108 -28.46 -3.24 -9.33
C PRO A 108 -27.08 -2.60 -9.17
N LEU A 109 -26.38 -2.93 -8.09
CA LEU A 109 -25.03 -2.43 -7.89
C LEU A 109 -24.06 -3.09 -8.87
N THR A 110 -23.40 -2.28 -9.69
CA THR A 110 -22.29 -2.70 -10.56
C THR A 110 -20.96 -2.37 -9.89
N LEU A 111 -19.87 -3.00 -10.33
CA LEU A 111 -18.53 -2.66 -9.84
C LEU A 111 -18.19 -1.19 -10.14
N THR A 112 -18.50 -0.74 -11.35
CA THR A 112 -18.27 0.64 -11.81
C THR A 112 -19.04 1.65 -10.96
N THR A 113 -20.34 1.44 -10.74
CA THR A 113 -21.16 2.35 -9.92
C THR A 113 -20.69 2.42 -8.47
N VAL A 114 -20.27 1.30 -7.89
CA VAL A 114 -19.70 1.29 -6.53
C VAL A 114 -18.36 2.04 -6.50
N ASN A 115 -17.51 1.86 -7.51
CA ASN A 115 -16.23 2.55 -7.62
C ASN A 115 -16.37 4.08 -7.79
N GLU A 116 -17.39 4.52 -8.54
CA GLU A 116 -17.74 5.93 -8.66
C GLU A 116 -18.19 6.52 -7.32
N ILE A 117 -19.04 5.80 -6.57
CA ILE A 117 -19.48 6.20 -5.23
C ILE A 117 -18.28 6.28 -4.28
N PHE A 118 -17.39 5.29 -4.29
CA PHE A 118 -16.18 5.29 -3.48
C PHE A 118 -15.26 6.47 -3.83
N SER A 119 -15.06 6.73 -5.12
CA SER A 119 -14.24 7.87 -5.58
C SER A 119 -14.82 9.21 -5.12
N ARG A 120 -16.15 9.39 -5.20
CA ARG A 120 -16.84 10.57 -4.66
C ARG A 120 -16.69 10.68 -3.14
N LEU A 121 -16.80 9.56 -2.42
CA LEU A 121 -16.64 9.55 -0.96
C LEU A 121 -15.23 9.96 -0.53
N ALA A 122 -14.20 9.44 -1.20
CA ALA A 122 -12.82 9.81 -0.92
C ALA A 122 -12.53 11.29 -1.22
N ALA A 123 -13.19 11.87 -2.22
CA ALA A 123 -13.09 13.30 -2.54
C ALA A 123 -13.86 14.21 -1.55
N SER A 124 -14.76 13.63 -0.74
CA SER A 124 -15.58 14.41 0.20
C SER A 124 -14.82 14.78 1.48
N ALA A 125 -14.56 16.08 1.67
CA ALA A 125 -13.86 16.63 2.82
C ALA A 125 -14.50 17.92 3.33
N GLY A 126 -14.19 18.33 4.56
CA GLY A 126 -14.66 19.58 5.15
C GLY A 126 -16.10 19.55 5.69
N LYS A 127 -16.66 20.74 5.90
CA LYS A 127 -18.01 20.94 6.46
C LYS A 127 -19.06 20.28 5.57
N GLY A 128 -19.93 19.45 6.14
CA GLY A 128 -20.97 18.71 5.40
C GLY A 128 -20.54 17.35 4.84
N SER A 129 -19.25 17.00 4.85
CA SER A 129 -18.76 15.70 4.36
C SER A 129 -19.39 14.50 5.06
N ARG A 130 -19.71 14.61 6.35
CA ARG A 130 -20.41 13.56 7.11
C ARG A 130 -21.78 13.24 6.51
N GLN A 131 -22.55 14.26 6.12
CA GLN A 131 -23.88 14.08 5.55
C GLN A 131 -23.81 13.41 4.17
N ILE A 132 -22.86 13.84 3.33
CA ILE A 132 -22.58 13.22 2.02
C ILE A 132 -22.24 11.74 2.19
N LYS A 133 -21.40 11.40 3.18
CA LYS A 133 -21.02 10.01 3.48
C LYS A 133 -22.22 9.19 3.94
N LEU A 134 -23.03 9.72 4.85
CA LEU A 134 -24.25 9.08 5.32
C LEU A 134 -25.22 8.78 4.16
N GLU A 135 -25.48 9.75 3.29
CA GLU A 135 -26.38 9.59 2.14
C GLU A 135 -25.86 8.58 1.13
N ALA A 136 -24.55 8.57 0.85
CA ALA A 136 -23.94 7.57 -0.01
C ALA A 136 -24.06 6.15 0.59
N MET A 137 -23.82 6.01 1.90
CA MET A 137 -23.99 4.71 2.58
C MET A 137 -25.44 4.23 2.54
N ARG A 138 -26.41 5.13 2.78
CA ARG A 138 -27.84 4.81 2.64
C ARG A 138 -28.16 4.34 1.22
N SER A 139 -27.72 5.08 0.20
CA SER A 139 -27.94 4.72 -1.21
C SER A 139 -27.35 3.35 -1.58
N LEU A 140 -26.15 3.03 -1.07
CA LEU A 140 -25.55 1.71 -1.25
C LEU A 140 -26.42 0.62 -0.59
N PHE A 141 -26.83 0.79 0.68
CA PHE A 141 -27.60 -0.23 1.40
C PHE A 141 -29.03 -0.39 0.89
N GLU A 142 -29.66 0.67 0.40
CA GLU A 142 -30.98 0.61 -0.23
C GLU A 142 -30.96 -0.33 -1.45
N ASN A 143 -29.88 -0.29 -2.25
CA ASN A 143 -29.75 -1.07 -3.49
C ASN A 143 -28.99 -2.39 -3.34
N ALA A 144 -28.22 -2.60 -2.27
CA ALA A 144 -27.43 -3.82 -2.05
C ALA A 144 -28.30 -4.98 -1.54
N ASP A 145 -28.17 -6.19 -2.07
CA ASP A 145 -28.67 -7.37 -1.37
C ASP A 145 -27.86 -7.65 -0.07
N PRO A 146 -28.35 -8.51 0.85
CA PRO A 146 -27.63 -8.82 2.10
C PRO A 146 -26.18 -9.28 1.92
N LEU A 147 -25.89 -10.08 0.89
CA LEU A 147 -24.54 -10.58 0.64
C LEU A 147 -23.64 -9.50 0.04
N GLU A 148 -24.19 -8.68 -0.87
CA GLU A 148 -23.49 -7.50 -1.38
C GLU A 148 -23.13 -6.55 -0.25
N ALA A 149 -24.07 -6.28 0.67
CA ALA A 149 -23.83 -5.41 1.83
C ALA A 149 -22.72 -5.94 2.75
N LYS A 150 -22.69 -7.27 2.97
CA LYS A 150 -21.62 -7.94 3.73
C LYS A 150 -20.25 -7.55 3.18
N TYR A 151 -20.06 -7.71 1.88
CA TYR A 151 -18.76 -7.49 1.25
C TYR A 151 -18.45 -6.02 1.00
N LEU A 152 -19.46 -5.19 0.73
CA LEU A 152 -19.27 -3.73 0.67
C LEU A 152 -18.71 -3.19 1.98
N ILE A 153 -19.32 -3.56 3.12
CA ILE A 153 -18.81 -3.16 4.44
C ILE A 153 -17.37 -3.61 4.63
N ARG A 154 -17.10 -4.89 4.34
CA ARG A 154 -15.77 -5.46 4.51
C ARG A 154 -14.69 -4.78 3.65
N ILE A 155 -15.05 -4.33 2.45
CA ILE A 155 -14.17 -3.50 1.60
C ILE A 155 -13.98 -2.12 2.22
N ILE A 156 -15.07 -1.46 2.64
CA ILE A 156 -15.06 -0.10 3.20
C ILE A 156 -14.25 -0.02 4.49
N THR A 157 -14.34 -1.03 5.35
CA THR A 157 -13.62 -1.10 6.63
C THR A 157 -12.27 -1.79 6.52
N SER A 158 -11.89 -2.26 5.33
CA SER A 158 -10.69 -3.03 5.07
C SER A 158 -10.50 -4.27 5.97
N ASP A 159 -11.61 -4.97 6.22
CA ASP A 159 -11.69 -6.17 7.07
C ASP A 159 -12.36 -7.33 6.32
N MET A 160 -11.70 -7.82 5.26
CA MET A 160 -12.29 -8.78 4.31
C MET A 160 -12.67 -10.14 4.92
N ARG A 161 -11.88 -10.65 5.88
CA ARG A 161 -12.12 -11.91 6.61
C ARG A 161 -12.48 -13.15 5.76
N VAL A 162 -11.95 -13.28 4.55
CA VAL A 162 -12.17 -14.47 3.69
C VAL A 162 -10.91 -15.35 3.52
N GLY A 163 -9.82 -15.01 4.22
CA GLY A 163 -8.53 -15.69 4.09
C GLY A 163 -7.90 -15.52 2.70
N LEU A 164 -8.21 -14.41 2.03
CA LEU A 164 -7.61 -13.98 0.76
C LEU A 164 -6.48 -13.00 1.08
N LYS A 165 -5.24 -13.43 0.87
CA LYS A 165 -4.06 -12.56 0.91
C LYS A 165 -3.74 -12.12 -0.51
N GLU A 166 -3.10 -10.96 -0.65
CA GLU A 166 -2.73 -10.42 -1.96
C GLU A 166 -1.91 -11.40 -2.80
N GLY A 167 -0.96 -12.14 -2.20
CA GLY A 167 -0.17 -13.15 -2.91
C GLY A 167 -1.01 -14.28 -3.53
N LEU A 168 -2.18 -14.60 -2.95
CA LEU A 168 -3.10 -15.57 -3.53
C LEU A 168 -3.87 -14.98 -4.72
N LEU A 169 -4.14 -13.68 -4.70
CA LEU A 169 -4.70 -12.96 -5.84
C LEU A 169 -3.67 -12.87 -6.99
N GLU A 170 -2.39 -12.64 -6.69
CA GLU A 170 -1.31 -12.70 -7.69
C GLU A 170 -1.25 -14.08 -8.37
N GLU A 171 -1.37 -15.17 -7.61
CA GLU A 171 -1.49 -16.54 -8.14
C GLU A 171 -2.74 -16.73 -9.01
N ALA A 172 -3.87 -16.18 -8.60
CA ALA A 172 -5.10 -16.22 -9.39
C ALA A 172 -5.00 -15.43 -10.70
N VAL A 173 -4.36 -14.26 -10.70
CA VAL A 173 -4.08 -13.46 -11.92
C VAL A 173 -3.15 -14.22 -12.86
N ALA A 174 -2.06 -14.79 -12.33
CA ALA A 174 -1.13 -15.60 -13.10
C ALA A 174 -1.84 -16.80 -13.78
N LYS A 175 -2.67 -17.51 -13.01
CA LYS A 175 -3.48 -18.63 -13.53
C LYS A 175 -4.52 -18.18 -14.56
N ALA A 176 -5.26 -17.11 -14.27
CA ALA A 176 -6.35 -16.61 -15.12
C ALA A 176 -5.86 -16.25 -16.53
N PHE A 177 -4.66 -15.70 -16.65
CA PHE A 177 -4.15 -15.15 -17.91
C PHE A 177 -2.90 -15.86 -18.44
N GLY A 178 -2.55 -17.02 -17.87
CA GLY A 178 -1.43 -17.84 -18.33
C GLY A 178 -0.08 -17.12 -18.26
N ARG A 179 0.19 -16.43 -17.15
CA ARG A 179 1.44 -15.66 -16.94
C ARG A 179 2.30 -16.28 -15.85
N SER A 180 3.60 -15.97 -15.88
CA SER A 180 4.49 -16.31 -14.77
C SER A 180 4.06 -15.57 -13.52
N LEU A 181 4.01 -16.28 -12.40
CA LEU A 181 3.74 -15.68 -11.09
C LEU A 181 4.79 -14.62 -10.73
N ASP A 182 6.05 -14.86 -11.09
CA ASP A 182 7.14 -13.93 -10.79
C ASP A 182 7.03 -12.64 -11.61
N ASP A 183 6.56 -12.73 -12.86
CA ASP A 183 6.28 -11.54 -13.68
C ASP A 183 5.10 -10.73 -13.11
N VAL A 184 4.05 -11.41 -12.63
CA VAL A 184 2.90 -10.76 -11.98
C VAL A 184 3.34 -10.07 -10.68
N ARG A 185 4.10 -10.76 -9.83
CA ARG A 185 4.67 -10.21 -8.58
C ARG A 185 5.56 -9.01 -8.85
N ARG A 186 6.47 -9.12 -9.82
CA ARG A 186 7.35 -8.01 -10.22
C ARG A 186 6.52 -6.82 -10.70
N ALA A 187 5.53 -7.04 -11.55
CA ALA A 187 4.66 -5.98 -12.03
C ALA A 187 3.86 -5.32 -10.89
N ASN A 188 3.32 -6.11 -9.96
CA ASN A 188 2.58 -5.60 -8.81
C ASN A 188 3.47 -4.82 -7.84
N MET A 189 4.70 -5.27 -7.63
CA MET A 189 5.69 -4.52 -6.86
C MET A 189 6.01 -3.16 -7.51
N LEU A 190 6.07 -3.08 -8.85
CA LEU A 190 6.41 -1.84 -9.53
C LEU A 190 5.25 -0.83 -9.59
N ILE A 191 4.01 -1.31 -9.71
CA ILE A 191 2.84 -0.45 -9.95
C ILE A 191 2.05 -0.19 -8.65
N SER A 192 2.07 -1.13 -7.70
CA SER A 192 1.21 -1.13 -6.49
C SER A 192 -0.29 -1.05 -6.78
N ASP A 193 -0.71 -1.65 -7.89
CA ASP A 193 -2.10 -1.76 -8.31
C ASP A 193 -2.31 -3.11 -9.00
N ILE A 194 -2.75 -4.10 -8.22
CA ILE A 194 -3.01 -5.45 -8.72
C ILE A 194 -4.10 -5.48 -9.80
N GLY A 195 -5.02 -4.51 -9.81
CA GLY A 195 -6.04 -4.40 -10.85
C GLY A 195 -5.45 -3.97 -12.19
N ALA A 196 -4.60 -2.95 -12.19
CA ALA A 196 -3.86 -2.55 -13.38
C ALA A 196 -2.93 -3.68 -13.87
N VAL A 197 -2.29 -4.40 -12.95
CA VAL A 197 -1.45 -5.57 -13.25
C VAL A 197 -2.28 -6.69 -13.89
N ALA A 198 -3.49 -6.95 -13.42
CA ALA A 198 -4.37 -7.97 -14.00
C ALA A 198 -4.74 -7.65 -15.45
N VAL A 199 -5.00 -6.38 -15.76
CA VAL A 199 -5.24 -5.92 -17.14
C VAL A 199 -3.98 -6.09 -18.00
N LEU A 200 -2.80 -5.72 -17.50
CA LEU A 200 -1.54 -5.98 -18.21
C LEU A 200 -1.30 -7.48 -18.42
N ALA A 201 -1.60 -8.32 -17.44
CA ALA A 201 -1.46 -9.77 -17.53
C ALA A 201 -2.37 -10.36 -18.61
N ARG A 202 -3.64 -9.95 -18.66
CA ARG A 202 -4.61 -10.36 -19.68
C ARG A 202 -4.08 -10.09 -21.09
N HIS A 203 -3.49 -8.92 -21.30
CA HIS A 203 -2.98 -8.49 -22.61
C HIS A 203 -1.54 -8.91 -22.90
N GLY A 204 -0.88 -9.64 -22.00
CA GLY A 204 0.52 -10.06 -22.19
C GLY A 204 1.53 -8.91 -22.12
N ARG A 205 1.18 -7.83 -21.42
CA ARG A 205 1.90 -6.55 -21.35
C ARG A 205 2.60 -6.31 -20.01
N LEU A 206 2.80 -7.35 -19.20
CA LEU A 206 3.47 -7.22 -17.88
C LEU A 206 4.88 -6.59 -17.97
N GLY A 207 5.57 -6.74 -19.11
CA GLY A 207 6.85 -6.09 -19.39
C GLY A 207 6.79 -4.56 -19.49
N GLU A 208 5.60 -3.96 -19.50
CA GLU A 208 5.40 -2.49 -19.46
C GLU A 208 5.33 -1.93 -18.05
N ALA A 209 5.29 -2.78 -17.02
CA ALA A 209 5.23 -2.32 -15.63
C ALA A 209 6.46 -1.49 -15.27
N ARG A 210 6.24 -0.28 -14.73
CA ARG A 210 7.29 0.66 -14.32
C ARG A 210 6.88 1.31 -13.01
N LEU A 211 7.88 1.73 -12.23
CA LEU A 211 7.66 2.59 -11.06
C LEU A 211 6.91 3.86 -11.46
N GLN A 212 5.96 4.25 -10.62
CA GLN A 212 5.17 5.47 -10.80
C GLN A 212 5.42 6.41 -9.62
N LEU A 213 5.71 7.68 -9.93
CA LEU A 213 5.83 8.70 -8.90
C LEU A 213 4.51 8.82 -8.13
N PHE A 214 4.61 8.99 -6.82
CA PHE A 214 3.47 9.09 -5.89
C PHE A 214 2.56 7.86 -5.79
N ARG A 215 2.99 6.71 -6.32
CA ARG A 215 2.45 5.38 -6.02
C ARG A 215 3.49 4.65 -5.18
N PRO A 216 3.44 4.71 -3.84
CA PRO A 216 4.41 4.00 -3.00
C PRO A 216 4.28 2.49 -3.20
N PHE A 217 5.37 1.77 -3.03
CA PHE A 217 5.40 0.32 -3.23
C PHE A 217 6.08 -0.41 -2.09
N ARG A 218 5.89 -1.74 -2.06
CA ARG A 218 6.48 -2.56 -0.99
C ARG A 218 8.00 -2.45 -1.03
N PHE A 219 8.56 -2.20 0.15
CA PHE A 219 10.00 -2.11 0.36
C PHE A 219 10.66 -3.46 0.13
N MET A 220 11.87 -3.44 -0.43
CA MET A 220 12.74 -4.62 -0.41
C MET A 220 13.04 -4.99 1.05
N LEU A 221 12.82 -6.27 1.37
CA LEU A 221 13.08 -6.81 2.71
C LEU A 221 14.43 -7.52 2.73
N ALA A 222 15.08 -7.48 3.89
CA ALA A 222 16.31 -8.23 4.13
C ALA A 222 15.98 -9.47 4.96
N ASP A 223 16.67 -10.57 4.66
CA ASP A 223 16.66 -11.75 5.51
C ASP A 223 17.45 -11.48 6.79
N THR A 224 17.05 -12.14 7.87
CA THR A 224 17.78 -12.04 9.15
C THR A 224 18.94 -13.01 9.13
N ILE A 225 20.14 -12.49 9.31
CA ILE A 225 21.34 -13.27 9.59
C ILE A 225 21.65 -13.19 11.10
N PHE A 226 22.17 -14.26 11.67
CA PHE A 226 22.51 -14.34 13.09
C PHE A 226 24.01 -14.24 13.35
N THR A 227 24.82 -14.44 12.31
CA THR A 227 26.27 -14.31 12.37
C THR A 227 26.81 -13.55 11.15
N PRO A 228 27.92 -12.82 11.27
CA PRO A 228 28.55 -12.17 10.13
C PRO A 228 28.96 -13.13 9.01
N ALA A 229 29.24 -14.40 9.33
CA ALA A 229 29.64 -15.40 8.35
C ALA A 229 28.52 -15.75 7.36
N GLU A 230 27.25 -15.76 7.82
CA GLU A 230 26.07 -16.03 6.99
C GLU A 230 25.93 -15.03 5.84
N ALA A 231 26.41 -13.79 5.99
CA ALA A 231 26.36 -12.78 4.93
C ALA A 231 27.21 -13.14 3.69
N PHE A 232 28.21 -14.02 3.87
CA PHE A 232 29.11 -14.46 2.80
C PHE A 232 28.74 -15.86 2.26
N GLU A 233 27.69 -16.48 2.80
CA GLU A 233 27.18 -17.73 2.26
C GLU A 233 26.50 -17.48 0.91
N PRO A 234 26.65 -18.39 -0.07
CA PRO A 234 25.97 -18.26 -1.35
C PRO A 234 24.46 -18.14 -1.15
N VAL A 235 23.86 -17.07 -1.68
CA VAL A 235 22.40 -16.89 -1.67
C VAL A 235 21.77 -18.04 -2.44
N ARG A 236 20.99 -18.87 -1.75
CA ARG A 236 20.27 -19.99 -2.36
C ARG A 236 19.13 -19.44 -3.23
N GLY A 237 19.33 -19.30 -4.55
CA GLY A 237 18.22 -18.91 -5.43
C GLY A 237 18.60 -18.58 -6.87
N ASP A 238 19.77 -18.00 -7.11
CA ASP A 238 20.23 -17.66 -8.45
C ASP A 238 21.30 -18.65 -8.91
N GLY A 239 21.29 -19.02 -10.19
CA GLY A 239 21.99 -20.18 -10.75
C GLY A 239 23.46 -20.38 -10.37
N ASP A 240 23.86 -21.67 -10.41
CA ASP A 240 25.15 -22.28 -10.11
C ASP A 240 25.88 -21.78 -8.84
N GLY A 241 25.88 -22.62 -7.81
CA GLY A 241 26.60 -22.40 -6.54
C GLY A 241 28.12 -22.55 -6.65
N GLY A 242 28.74 -21.95 -7.69
CA GLY A 242 30.18 -22.02 -7.96
C GLY A 242 30.90 -20.66 -7.94
N GLY A 243 30.18 -19.54 -7.81
CA GLY A 243 30.77 -18.19 -7.80
C GLY A 243 31.52 -17.87 -6.50
N ALA A 244 32.66 -17.18 -6.62
CA ALA A 244 33.30 -16.53 -5.47
C ALA A 244 32.34 -15.48 -4.86
N PRO A 245 32.32 -15.29 -3.53
CA PRO A 245 31.43 -14.32 -2.90
C PRO A 245 31.68 -12.92 -3.48
N GLU A 246 30.62 -12.27 -3.96
CA GLU A 246 30.69 -10.90 -4.44
C GLU A 246 31.02 -9.94 -3.28
N PRO A 247 31.69 -8.81 -3.55
CA PRO A 247 31.95 -7.81 -2.53
C PRO A 247 30.63 -7.25 -1.97
N LEU A 248 30.48 -7.29 -0.64
CA LEU A 248 29.29 -6.80 0.05
C LEU A 248 29.38 -5.28 0.28
N LEU A 249 28.26 -4.59 0.05
CA LEU A 249 28.03 -3.25 0.60
C LEU A 249 27.46 -3.42 2.01
N VAL A 250 28.07 -2.72 2.98
CA VAL A 250 27.67 -2.78 4.39
C VAL A 250 27.29 -1.38 4.84
N GLU A 251 26.11 -1.26 5.41
CA GLU A 251 25.55 -0.01 5.91
C GLU A 251 25.07 -0.18 7.34
N ASP A 252 25.04 0.93 8.09
CA ASP A 252 24.47 0.94 9.43
C ASP A 252 22.96 0.65 9.37
N LYS A 253 22.50 -0.29 10.21
CA LYS A 253 21.06 -0.50 10.39
C LYS A 253 20.52 0.56 11.35
N TYR A 254 19.97 1.63 10.79
CA TYR A 254 19.36 2.70 11.55
C TYR A 254 18.08 2.28 12.29
N ASP A 255 17.81 2.91 13.44
CA ASP A 255 16.59 2.76 14.25
C ASP A 255 15.70 3.99 14.02
N GLY A 256 14.81 3.92 13.02
CA GLY A 256 14.03 5.06 12.58
C GLY A 256 12.72 4.68 11.90
N VAL A 257 12.32 5.51 10.95
CA VAL A 257 11.14 5.31 10.11
C VAL A 257 11.61 5.12 8.67
N ARG A 258 11.61 3.87 8.20
CA ARG A 258 11.83 3.61 6.77
C ARG A 258 10.80 4.34 5.92
N ALA A 259 11.30 5.06 4.93
CA ALA A 259 10.51 5.96 4.11
C ALA A 259 10.96 5.97 2.65
N GLN A 260 9.98 6.05 1.75
CA GLN A 260 10.18 6.37 0.34
C GLN A 260 9.93 7.87 0.11
N ALA A 261 10.91 8.60 -0.41
CA ALA A 261 10.75 10.00 -0.82
C ALA A 261 10.59 10.08 -2.34
N HIS A 262 9.43 10.57 -2.80
CA HIS A 262 9.11 10.76 -4.22
C HIS A 262 9.09 12.25 -4.54
N TYR A 263 9.82 12.66 -5.58
CA TYR A 263 9.82 14.04 -6.05
C TYR A 263 9.74 14.10 -7.57
N ASP A 264 8.85 14.95 -8.10
CA ASP A 264 8.66 15.12 -9.55
C ASP A 264 9.18 16.46 -10.09
N GLY A 265 9.90 17.25 -9.29
CA GLY A 265 10.29 18.62 -9.60
C GLY A 265 9.31 19.67 -9.08
N THR A 266 8.12 19.27 -8.62
CA THR A 266 7.10 20.18 -8.07
C THR A 266 6.53 19.66 -6.75
N ARG A 267 5.98 18.44 -6.73
CA ARG A 267 5.42 17.77 -5.57
C ARG A 267 6.48 16.88 -4.94
N LEU A 268 6.65 17.03 -3.63
CA LEU A 268 7.37 16.10 -2.76
C LEU A 268 6.33 15.29 -1.98
N ALA A 269 6.49 13.98 -1.91
CA ALA A 269 5.73 13.11 -1.02
C ALA A 269 6.69 12.13 -0.33
N ILE A 270 6.47 11.91 0.96
CA ILE A 270 7.22 10.94 1.77
C ILE A 270 6.24 9.88 2.23
N PHE A 271 6.52 8.62 1.95
CA PHE A 271 5.66 7.48 2.29
C PHE A 271 6.33 6.58 3.32
N SER A 272 5.57 6.15 4.33
CA SER A 272 6.07 5.26 5.38
C SER A 272 6.18 3.81 4.91
N ARG A 273 6.69 2.93 5.77
CA ARG A 273 6.67 1.47 5.59
C ARG A 273 5.27 0.90 5.28
N THR A 274 4.21 1.52 5.82
CA THR A 274 2.81 1.14 5.60
C THR A 274 2.21 1.82 4.37
N LEU A 275 3.03 2.50 3.57
CA LEU A 275 2.65 3.25 2.36
C LEU A 275 1.79 4.49 2.62
N ASP A 276 1.63 4.89 3.89
CA ASP A 276 0.94 6.11 4.27
C ASP A 276 1.78 7.34 3.89
N GLU A 277 1.16 8.35 3.29
CA GLU A 277 1.83 9.63 3.07
C GLU A 277 2.04 10.38 4.40
N ILE A 278 3.31 10.53 4.80
CA ILE A 278 3.78 11.13 6.05
C ILE A 278 4.52 12.46 5.81
N THR A 279 4.44 13.03 4.61
CA THR A 279 5.09 14.29 4.21
C THR A 279 4.96 15.42 5.24
N PRO A 280 3.76 15.73 5.78
CA PRO A 280 3.60 16.84 6.72
C PRO A 280 4.27 16.62 8.08
N SER A 281 4.59 15.37 8.44
CA SER A 281 5.22 15.04 9.73
C SER A 281 6.71 15.40 9.77
N PHE A 282 7.33 15.68 8.62
CA PHE A 282 8.77 15.94 8.46
C PHE A 282 9.10 17.17 7.60
N PRO A 283 8.59 18.37 7.93
CA PRO A 283 8.77 19.58 7.12
C PRO A 283 10.22 20.02 6.96
N GLU A 284 11.10 19.74 7.91
CA GLU A 284 12.52 20.10 7.84
C GLU A 284 13.27 19.36 6.72
N LEU A 285 12.82 18.16 6.32
CA LEU A 285 13.45 17.40 5.25
C LEU A 285 13.10 17.98 3.86
N HIS A 286 12.08 18.82 3.77
CA HIS A 286 11.52 19.21 2.49
C HIS A 286 12.45 20.09 1.67
N GLY A 287 13.21 20.98 2.34
CA GLY A 287 14.15 21.89 1.67
C GLY A 287 15.24 21.10 0.97
N ASP A 288 15.92 20.22 1.72
CA ASP A 288 17.03 19.40 1.23
C ASP A 288 16.57 18.45 0.11
N LEU A 289 15.42 17.78 0.29
CA LEU A 289 14.86 16.89 -0.72
C LEU A 289 14.51 17.65 -2.02
N ARG A 290 13.93 18.86 -1.93
CA ARG A 290 13.62 19.66 -3.13
C ARG A 290 14.87 20.23 -3.81
N ALA A 291 15.97 20.39 -3.08
CA ALA A 291 17.24 20.88 -3.62
C ALA A 291 17.98 19.81 -4.44
N LEU A 292 17.68 18.52 -4.23
CA LEU A 292 18.23 17.44 -5.04
C LEU A 292 17.79 17.55 -6.51
N ALA A 293 18.73 17.37 -7.43
CA ALA A 293 18.47 17.47 -8.86
C ALA A 293 17.65 16.28 -9.40
N GLY A 294 16.75 16.55 -10.36
CA GLY A 294 15.99 15.52 -11.07
C GLY A 294 14.64 15.18 -10.44
N ARG A 295 14.03 14.13 -10.98
CA ARG A 295 12.81 13.49 -10.47
C ARG A 295 13.19 12.13 -9.94
N TYR A 296 12.80 11.78 -8.73
CA TYR A 296 13.35 10.59 -8.09
C TYR A 296 12.38 9.86 -7.16
N ILE A 297 12.75 8.63 -6.86
CA ILE A 297 12.25 7.83 -5.74
C ILE A 297 13.47 7.36 -4.95
N ILE A 298 13.58 7.78 -3.70
CA ILE A 298 14.67 7.40 -2.77
C ILE A 298 14.08 6.51 -1.68
N ASP A 299 14.79 5.44 -1.30
CA ASP A 299 14.55 4.66 -0.09
C ASP A 299 15.57 5.06 0.98
N GLY A 300 15.10 5.24 2.20
CA GLY A 300 15.93 5.68 3.31
C GLY A 300 15.28 5.50 4.67
N GLU A 301 16.04 5.78 5.71
CA GLU A 301 15.57 5.78 7.09
C GLU A 301 15.51 7.22 7.64
N ILE A 302 14.34 7.66 8.09
CA ILE A 302 14.22 8.92 8.85
C ILE A 302 14.58 8.62 10.30
N VAL A 303 15.64 9.27 10.79
CA VAL A 303 16.20 9.02 12.13
C VAL A 303 16.17 10.30 12.92
N ALA A 304 15.73 10.24 14.18
CA ALA A 304 15.86 11.37 15.08
C ALA A 304 17.35 11.58 15.41
N TRP A 305 17.88 12.77 15.13
CA TRP A 305 19.32 13.00 15.11
C TRP A 305 19.69 14.38 15.64
N ARG A 306 20.60 14.42 16.61
CA ARG A 306 21.08 15.66 17.22
C ARG A 306 22.54 15.53 17.61
N ASP A 307 23.31 16.59 17.38
CA ASP A 307 24.73 16.70 17.78
C ASP A 307 25.57 15.50 17.35
N GLY A 308 25.34 15.00 16.12
CA GLY A 308 26.09 13.87 15.57
C GLY A 308 25.70 12.50 16.14
N ARG A 309 24.56 12.38 16.83
CA ARG A 309 24.10 11.11 17.42
C ARG A 309 22.61 10.85 17.17
N ALA A 310 22.29 9.57 17.02
CA ALA A 310 20.91 9.12 16.96
C ALA A 310 20.21 9.29 18.33
N ILE A 311 18.97 9.72 18.27
CA ILE A 311 18.02 9.77 19.40
C ILE A 311 17.15 8.50 19.28
N PRO A 312 16.77 7.86 20.41
CA PRO A 312 15.95 6.65 20.40
C PRO A 312 14.63 6.80 19.62
N PHE A 313 14.25 5.77 18.86
CA PHE A 313 13.03 5.74 18.06
C PHE A 313 11.75 6.06 18.85
N THR A 314 11.70 5.73 20.15
CA THR A 314 10.57 6.06 21.03
C THR A 314 10.24 7.54 21.10
N GLN A 315 11.23 8.42 20.92
CA GLN A 315 11.00 9.87 20.83
C GLN A 315 10.47 10.26 19.44
N LEU A 316 11.01 9.64 18.38
CA LEU A 316 10.56 9.86 17.00
C LEU A 316 9.08 9.47 16.79
N GLN A 317 8.60 8.46 17.52
CA GLN A 317 7.19 8.05 17.46
C GLN A 317 6.21 9.18 17.77
N GLN A 318 6.59 10.17 18.57
CA GLN A 318 5.73 11.32 18.89
C GLN A 318 5.42 12.19 17.68
N ARG A 319 6.26 12.11 16.63
CA ARG A 319 6.09 12.84 15.37
C ARG A 319 5.23 12.11 14.36
N LEU A 320 5.19 10.77 14.43
CA LEU A 320 4.45 9.96 13.47
C LEU A 320 2.96 10.35 13.50
N ARG A 321 2.38 10.51 12.30
CA ARG A 321 0.96 10.84 12.09
C ARG A 321 0.51 12.21 12.61
N ARG A 322 1.42 13.08 13.06
CA ARG A 322 1.14 14.50 13.34
C ARG A 322 1.07 15.27 12.02
N LYS A 323 0.01 16.04 11.82
CA LYS A 323 -0.11 16.96 10.67
C LYS A 323 0.68 18.25 10.87
N ASP A 324 0.88 18.64 12.12
CA ASP A 324 1.68 19.80 12.51
C ASP A 324 2.66 19.37 13.62
N PRO A 325 3.94 19.19 13.30
CA PRO A 325 4.97 18.81 14.26
C PRO A 325 5.75 20.02 14.81
N SER A 326 5.30 21.27 14.59
CA SER A 326 6.10 22.48 14.84
C SER A 326 6.73 22.55 16.25
N GLU A 327 5.99 22.14 17.28
CA GLU A 327 6.48 22.12 18.68
C GLU A 327 7.54 21.04 18.93
N LEU A 328 7.60 20.00 18.09
CA LEU A 328 8.46 18.83 18.26
C LEU A 328 9.73 18.89 17.41
N ILE A 329 9.80 19.73 16.36
CA ILE A 329 10.95 19.79 15.44
C ILE A 329 12.24 20.09 16.21
N ALA A 330 12.22 21.08 17.12
CA ALA A 330 13.40 21.44 17.90
C ALA A 330 13.78 20.39 18.95
N VAL A 331 12.79 19.63 19.46
CA VAL A 331 12.99 18.62 20.51
C VAL A 331 13.51 17.31 19.91
N VAL A 332 12.94 16.93 18.77
CA VAL A 332 13.20 15.68 18.04
C VAL A 332 13.53 16.02 16.57
N PRO A 333 14.68 16.66 16.31
CA PRO A 333 15.15 16.91 14.95
C PRO A 333 15.41 15.58 14.23
N VAL A 334 15.27 15.56 12.90
CA VAL A 334 15.48 14.35 12.11
C VAL A 334 16.45 14.58 10.95
N MET A 335 17.05 13.49 10.48
CA MET A 335 17.73 13.41 9.18
C MET A 335 17.20 12.20 8.40
N LEU A 336 17.29 12.26 7.08
CA LEU A 336 17.06 11.12 6.20
C LEU A 336 18.41 10.50 5.82
N PHE A 337 18.60 9.23 6.19
CA PHE A 337 19.71 8.41 5.72
C PHE A 337 19.24 7.60 4.52
N ALA A 338 19.55 8.09 3.31
CA ALA A 338 19.22 7.40 2.06
C ALA A 338 20.18 6.23 1.83
N PHE A 339 19.64 5.07 1.45
CA PHE A 339 20.42 3.87 1.13
C PHE A 339 20.07 3.28 -0.25
N ASP A 340 18.99 3.72 -0.90
CA ASP A 340 18.67 3.31 -2.26
C ASP A 340 18.08 4.44 -3.11
N LEU A 341 18.36 4.39 -4.42
CA LEU A 341 17.80 5.28 -5.44
C LEU A 341 17.04 4.43 -6.47
N LEU A 342 15.75 4.23 -6.20
CA LEU A 342 14.89 3.32 -6.95
C LEU A 342 14.46 3.88 -8.31
N HIS A 343 14.43 5.21 -8.44
CA HIS A 343 14.10 5.89 -9.68
C HIS A 343 14.84 7.22 -9.76
N VAL A 344 15.39 7.56 -10.93
CA VAL A 344 15.87 8.91 -11.22
C VAL A 344 15.64 9.27 -12.69
N ARG A 345 15.19 10.49 -12.94
CA ARG A 345 15.17 11.13 -14.25
C ARG A 345 15.77 12.52 -14.18
N PRO A 346 16.83 12.82 -14.96
CA PRO A 346 17.42 14.15 -15.00
C PRO A 346 16.42 15.22 -15.45
N THR A 347 16.54 16.43 -14.91
CA THR A 347 15.85 17.61 -15.44
C THR A 347 16.42 17.96 -16.82
N GLY A 348 15.70 17.65 -17.90
CA GLY A 348 16.03 18.07 -19.27
C GLY A 348 16.46 16.98 -20.25
N GLY A 349 16.31 15.69 -19.92
CA GLY A 349 16.65 14.58 -20.83
C GLY A 349 15.45 13.77 -21.31
N SER A 350 15.46 13.33 -22.58
CA SER A 350 14.57 12.30 -23.13
C SER A 350 14.64 11.02 -22.26
N PRO A 351 13.59 10.15 -22.21
CA PRO A 351 13.47 9.13 -21.18
C PRO A 351 14.64 8.11 -21.26
N ALA A 352 15.62 8.25 -20.36
CA ALA A 352 16.64 7.25 -20.16
C ALA A 352 15.99 6.01 -19.53
N GLN A 353 16.40 4.83 -20.03
CA GLN A 353 16.01 3.54 -19.51
C GLN A 353 16.32 3.45 -18.02
N ALA A 354 15.46 2.78 -17.26
CA ALA A 354 15.63 2.56 -15.82
C ALA A 354 17.04 1.99 -15.53
N PRO A 355 17.67 2.36 -14.39
CA PRO A 355 18.91 1.71 -14.00
C PRO A 355 18.65 0.21 -13.86
N ARG A 356 19.49 -0.60 -14.51
CA ARG A 356 19.59 -2.03 -14.17
C ARG A 356 20.04 -2.12 -12.71
N PRO A 357 19.60 -3.13 -11.95
CA PRO A 357 20.29 -3.46 -10.71
C PRO A 357 21.76 -3.69 -11.07
N ALA A 358 22.65 -2.95 -10.40
CA ALA A 358 24.07 -2.96 -10.71
C ALA A 358 24.66 -4.31 -10.31
N ALA A 359 24.72 -5.24 -11.26
CA ALA A 359 25.76 -6.26 -11.31
C ALA A 359 26.83 -5.76 -12.30
N GLY A 360 28.04 -5.53 -11.80
CA GLY A 360 29.23 -5.18 -12.59
C GLY A 360 29.60 -3.69 -12.56
N GLY A 361 30.56 -3.34 -11.73
CA GLY A 361 31.10 -1.98 -11.63
C GLY A 361 32.00 -1.58 -12.79
N VAL A 362 32.08 -0.28 -13.05
CA VAL A 362 33.30 0.49 -13.38
C VAL A 362 33.03 1.93 -12.92
N GLY A 363 34.05 2.56 -12.35
CA GLY A 363 33.99 3.79 -11.57
C GLY A 363 33.53 5.06 -12.30
N ALA A 364 32.92 5.95 -11.53
CA ALA A 364 33.30 7.36 -11.36
C ALA A 364 32.18 8.08 -10.60
N ALA A 365 32.19 8.00 -9.26
CA ALA A 365 31.49 8.95 -8.42
C ALA A 365 32.55 9.74 -7.66
N GLY A 366 32.88 10.92 -8.21
CA GLY A 366 33.79 11.87 -7.60
C GLY A 366 33.19 12.47 -6.33
N GLU A 367 34.00 12.43 -5.28
CA GLU A 367 34.12 13.43 -4.21
C GLU A 367 32.83 14.04 -3.65
N LEU A 368 32.18 13.31 -2.75
CA LEU A 368 31.49 13.90 -1.60
C LEU A 368 31.76 13.03 -0.37
N ASN A 369 32.95 13.18 0.23
CA ASN A 369 33.14 12.81 1.62
C ASN A 369 34.20 13.70 2.26
N GLY A 370 33.74 14.54 3.21
CA GLY A 370 34.57 15.36 4.05
C GLY A 370 35.53 14.49 4.86
N ARG A 371 36.83 14.76 4.71
CA ARG A 371 37.90 14.11 5.46
C ARG A 371 37.80 14.52 6.94
N HIS A 372 37.43 13.60 7.81
CA HIS A 372 37.83 13.66 9.22
C HIS A 372 39.04 12.75 9.41
N HIS A 373 40.24 13.34 9.43
CA HIS A 373 41.44 12.68 9.93
C HIS A 373 41.34 12.54 11.45
N ALA A 374 41.33 11.30 11.96
CA ALA A 374 41.65 11.02 13.35
C ALA A 374 43.18 11.02 13.52
N PRO A 375 43.76 11.73 14.51
CA PRO A 375 45.18 11.61 14.82
C PRO A 375 45.42 10.31 15.60
N GLY A 376 46.34 9.49 15.11
CA GLY A 376 46.82 8.29 15.80
C GLY A 376 47.75 8.63 16.99
N PRO A 377 47.98 7.68 17.92
CA PRO A 377 48.77 7.92 19.13
C PRO A 377 50.27 7.64 18.90
N GLY A 378 51.14 8.46 19.50
CA GLY A 378 52.60 8.23 19.59
C GLY A 378 53.41 9.47 19.23
N GLY A 379 54.42 9.92 19.97
CA GLY A 379 55.12 9.48 21.18
C GLY A 379 55.89 10.69 21.76
N PRO A 380 56.89 10.50 22.64
CA PRO A 380 57.29 11.50 23.63
C PRO A 380 58.18 12.63 23.08
N LEU A 381 58.01 13.80 23.70
CA LEU A 381 58.83 15.02 23.52
C LEU A 381 60.24 14.86 24.09
N PRO A 382 61.23 15.55 23.50
CA PRO A 382 62.15 16.42 24.24
C PRO A 382 61.68 17.87 24.29
#